data_AF-A0A9P6FXX3-F1
#
_entry.id   AF-A0A9P6FXX3-F1
#
_cell.length_a   1.000
_cell.length_b   1.000
_cell.length_c   1.000
_cell.angle_alpha   90.00
_cell.angle_beta   90.00
_cell.angle_gamma   90.00
#
_symmetry.space_group_name_H-M   'P 1'
#
loop_
_entity.id
_entity.type
_entity.pdbx_description
1 polymer ?
#
loop_
_entity_poly.entity_id
_entity_poly.type
_entity_poly.pdbx_seq_one_letter_code
_entity_poly.pdbx_strand_id
1 'polypeptide(L)'
;MQRVRFTRAPSTFVVRHLGFNALSGPVPPEIGDLANLMVLDLSNNDLTGEIPASFAKLSNLKRFDISSNKITGMFPEAATKMTSVQELSLGNNEFDGILPLGMFRLLNKLRVINISQNGFVGEIGPEIGELNDLIKFSARANEFTGVIPTEIGSCSHLMTLNLGDNRLTGAIPESIFGLQNLRVLDLPDNKLSGSISPKIGNLISMTRLVLSHNDLSGPLPVELQNLSRLEFMVINYNNFNGSFPIAAAPAPLQVCLVQPNEFSSCPPNASVETSTTLAYQCNLDCRGIYQNTRALHA
;
A
#
# COMPACT_ATOMS: atom_id res chain seq x y z
N MET A 1 -28.56 18.37 -8.94
CA MET A 1 -27.23 18.82 -8.47
C MET A 1 -27.39 19.56 -7.16
N GLN A 2 -27.01 18.94 -6.04
CA GLN A 2 -26.89 19.66 -4.77
C GLN A 2 -25.50 20.32 -4.75
N ARG A 3 -25.45 21.65 -4.72
CA ARG A 3 -24.20 22.37 -4.50
C ARG A 3 -23.91 22.36 -3.01
N VAL A 4 -22.65 22.13 -2.67
CA VAL A 4 -22.18 22.21 -1.28
C VAL A 4 -22.33 23.66 -0.78
N ARG A 5 -23.21 23.89 0.20
CA ARG A 5 -23.32 25.18 0.91
C ARG A 5 -23.26 24.92 2.40
N PHE A 6 -22.24 25.43 3.07
CA PHE A 6 -22.14 25.41 4.51
C PHE A 6 -22.60 26.76 5.07
N THR A 7 -23.70 26.78 5.80
CA THR A 7 -24.08 27.92 6.63
C THR A 7 -23.35 27.83 7.97
N ARG A 8 -22.78 28.95 8.46
CA ARG A 8 -22.17 29.05 9.79
C ARG A 8 -23.17 28.53 10.85
N ALA A 9 -22.81 27.46 11.55
CA ALA A 9 -23.55 26.93 12.71
C ALA A 9 -22.65 26.98 13.95
N PRO A 10 -23.20 27.19 15.17
CA PRO A 10 -22.42 27.59 16.34
C PRO A 10 -21.69 26.44 17.06
N SER A 11 -20.43 26.72 17.40
CA SER A 11 -19.64 26.35 18.62
C SER A 11 -19.72 24.96 19.27
N THR A 12 -20.29 23.92 18.67
CA THR A 12 -20.28 22.56 19.24
C THR A 12 -19.77 21.54 18.24
N PHE A 13 -19.03 20.52 18.73
CA PHE A 13 -18.46 19.38 18.00
C PHE A 13 -19.05 19.20 16.59
N VAL A 14 -18.35 19.71 15.58
CA VAL A 14 -18.83 19.59 14.20
C VAL A 14 -18.15 18.37 13.60
N VAL A 15 -18.90 17.27 13.52
CA VAL A 15 -18.64 16.16 12.62
C VAL A 15 -19.48 16.42 11.36
N ARG A 16 -18.83 16.46 10.18
CA ARG A 16 -19.55 16.54 8.90
C ARG A 16 -19.28 15.26 8.12
N HIS A 17 -20.26 14.36 8.13
CA HIS A 17 -20.35 13.25 7.18
C HIS A 17 -21.25 13.68 6.03
N LEU A 18 -20.64 13.91 4.89
CA LEU A 18 -21.30 14.24 3.62
C LEU A 18 -20.90 13.23 2.54
N GLY A 19 -20.32 12.10 2.92
CA GLY A 19 -19.95 11.05 1.99
C GLY A 19 -21.17 10.36 1.35
N PHE A 20 -20.97 9.72 0.21
CA PHE A 20 -22.02 8.99 -0.53
C PHE A 20 -23.21 9.87 -0.91
N ASN A 21 -22.91 11.05 -1.46
CA ASN A 21 -23.92 11.95 -2.01
C ASN A 21 -23.63 12.23 -3.49
N ALA A 22 -24.45 13.05 -4.14
CA ALA A 22 -24.22 13.55 -5.49
C ALA A 22 -23.78 15.03 -5.47
N LEU A 23 -22.91 15.37 -4.50
CA LEU A 23 -22.37 16.73 -4.39
C LEU A 23 -21.37 16.95 -5.52
N SER A 24 -21.49 18.10 -6.20
CA SER A 24 -20.69 18.42 -7.38
C SER A 24 -20.07 19.81 -7.30
N GLY A 25 -19.02 20.04 -8.06
CA GLY A 25 -18.29 21.30 -8.11
C GLY A 25 -17.16 21.37 -7.09
N PRO A 26 -16.48 22.53 -6.99
CA PRO A 26 -15.31 22.66 -6.11
C PRO A 26 -15.67 22.62 -4.63
N VAL A 27 -14.71 22.15 -3.83
CA VAL A 27 -14.77 22.23 -2.37
C VAL A 27 -14.75 23.72 -1.96
N PRO A 28 -15.78 24.23 -1.26
CA PRO A 28 -15.83 25.63 -0.89
C PRO A 28 -14.71 26.02 0.11
N PRO A 29 -13.95 27.11 -0.12
CA PRO A 29 -12.91 27.55 0.79
C PRO A 29 -13.42 27.93 2.18
N GLU A 30 -14.71 28.25 2.32
CA GLU A 30 -15.35 28.61 3.58
C GLU A 30 -15.37 27.46 4.60
N ILE A 31 -15.18 26.21 4.16
CA ILE A 31 -14.98 25.07 5.07
C ILE A 31 -13.81 25.33 6.01
N GLY A 32 -12.74 25.98 5.51
CA GLY A 32 -11.56 26.32 6.31
C GLY A 32 -11.86 27.22 7.51
N ASP A 33 -12.99 27.95 7.51
CA ASP A 33 -13.37 28.80 8.64
C ASP A 33 -14.10 28.03 9.77
N LEU A 34 -14.34 26.73 9.58
CA LEU A 34 -14.92 25.84 10.59
C LEU A 34 -13.85 25.36 11.59
N ALA A 35 -13.31 26.28 12.40
CA ALA A 35 -12.16 26.02 13.28
C ALA A 35 -12.34 24.85 14.28
N ASN A 36 -13.58 24.46 14.59
CA ASN A 36 -13.90 23.34 15.51
C ASN A 36 -14.17 22.02 14.78
N LEU A 37 -13.99 21.97 13.46
CA LEU A 37 -14.23 20.77 12.66
C LEU A 37 -13.19 19.69 13.02
N MET A 38 -13.68 18.53 13.44
CA MET A 38 -12.84 17.39 13.84
C MET A 38 -12.85 16.27 12.81
N VAL A 39 -13.95 16.12 12.08
CA VAL A 39 -14.12 15.13 11.04
C VAL A 39 -14.76 15.79 9.84
N LEU A 40 -14.09 15.69 8.70
CA LEU A 40 -14.59 16.09 7.40
C LEU A 40 -14.54 14.87 6.48
N ASP A 41 -15.72 14.34 6.17
CA ASP A 41 -15.90 13.24 5.24
C ASP A 41 -16.75 13.71 4.06
N LEU A 42 -16.11 13.83 2.91
CA LEU A 42 -16.64 14.24 1.61
C LEU A 42 -16.54 13.09 0.59
N SER A 43 -16.27 11.87 1.05
CA SER A 43 -15.95 10.73 0.18
C SER A 43 -17.11 10.34 -0.74
N ASN A 44 -16.86 9.69 -1.88
CA ASN A 44 -17.90 9.18 -2.77
C ASN A 44 -18.90 10.27 -3.22
N ASN A 45 -18.39 11.27 -3.93
CA ASN A 45 -19.16 12.38 -4.52
C ASN A 45 -18.62 12.72 -5.93
N ASP A 46 -19.13 13.78 -6.55
CA ASP A 46 -18.68 14.34 -7.85
C ASP A 46 -17.91 15.67 -7.66
N LEU A 47 -17.18 15.83 -6.54
CA LEU A 47 -16.45 17.06 -6.27
C LEU A 47 -15.26 17.20 -7.22
N THR A 48 -14.99 18.43 -7.66
CA THR A 48 -13.94 18.77 -8.65
C THR A 48 -12.98 19.81 -8.10
N GLY A 49 -11.98 20.22 -8.87
CA GLY A 49 -11.05 21.30 -8.50
C GLY A 49 -10.08 20.87 -7.40
N GLU A 50 -9.41 21.83 -6.76
CA GLU A 50 -8.32 21.58 -5.81
C GLU A 50 -8.77 21.61 -4.34
N ILE A 51 -7.93 21.10 -3.44
CA ILE A 51 -8.08 21.32 -2.00
C ILE A 51 -7.83 22.81 -1.70
N PRO A 52 -8.78 23.55 -1.08
CA PRO A 52 -8.59 24.96 -0.77
C PRO A 52 -7.47 25.18 0.25
N ALA A 53 -6.58 26.15 0.00
CA ALA A 53 -5.51 26.52 0.92
C ALA A 53 -6.02 26.97 2.32
N SER A 54 -7.28 27.38 2.42
CA SER A 54 -7.94 27.71 3.70
C SER A 54 -8.05 26.53 4.66
N PHE A 55 -7.92 25.27 4.18
CA PHE A 55 -7.90 24.08 5.02
C PHE A 55 -6.73 24.09 6.02
N ALA A 56 -5.68 24.87 5.75
CA ALA A 56 -4.61 25.18 6.70
C ALA A 56 -5.10 25.69 8.07
N LYS A 57 -6.32 26.25 8.14
CA LYS A 57 -6.95 26.75 9.38
C LYS A 57 -7.62 25.66 10.21
N LEU A 58 -7.81 24.45 9.69
CA LEU A 58 -8.50 23.33 10.33
C LEU A 58 -7.60 22.60 11.34
N SER A 59 -7.09 23.31 12.33
CA SER A 59 -6.09 22.84 13.30
C SER A 59 -6.61 21.79 14.31
N ASN A 60 -7.91 21.51 14.31
CA ASN A 60 -8.54 20.49 15.16
C ASN A 60 -8.98 19.24 14.37
N LEU A 61 -8.76 19.23 13.05
CA LEU A 61 -9.19 18.15 12.19
C LEU A 61 -8.41 16.87 12.50
N LYS A 62 -9.11 15.79 12.83
CA LYS A 62 -8.54 14.47 13.12
C LYS A 62 -8.69 13.52 11.95
N ARG A 63 -9.78 13.63 11.20
CA ARG A 63 -10.04 12.82 10.02
C ARG A 63 -10.42 13.72 8.85
N PHE A 64 -9.69 13.54 7.76
CA PHE A 64 -10.00 14.14 6.47
C PHE A 64 -10.14 13.05 5.42
N ASP A 65 -11.35 12.90 4.89
CA ASP A 65 -11.67 11.94 3.84
C ASP A 65 -12.33 12.67 2.67
N ILE A 66 -11.68 12.66 1.51
CA ILE A 66 -12.19 13.19 0.25
C ILE A 66 -12.09 12.14 -0.87
N SER A 67 -11.92 10.88 -0.48
CA SER A 67 -11.69 9.78 -1.42
C SER A 67 -12.86 9.57 -2.39
N SER A 68 -12.60 9.01 -3.57
CA SER A 68 -13.63 8.75 -4.60
C SER A 68 -14.38 10.02 -5.02
N ASN A 69 -13.63 10.96 -5.59
CA ASN A 69 -14.11 12.20 -6.20
C ASN A 69 -13.32 12.47 -7.49
N LYS A 70 -13.40 13.68 -8.04
CA LYS A 70 -12.65 14.17 -9.21
C LYS A 70 -11.75 15.35 -8.82
N ILE A 71 -11.16 15.30 -7.62
CA ILE A 71 -10.29 16.37 -7.12
C ILE A 71 -8.98 16.34 -7.90
N THR A 72 -8.57 17.49 -8.40
CA THR A 72 -7.40 17.68 -9.27
C THR A 72 -6.29 18.46 -8.54
N GLY A 73 -5.12 18.55 -9.18
CA GLY A 73 -4.00 19.36 -8.74
C GLY A 73 -3.18 18.73 -7.63
N MET A 74 -2.23 19.49 -7.09
CA MET A 74 -1.30 18.99 -6.07
C MET A 74 -1.92 18.96 -4.67
N PHE A 75 -1.39 18.13 -3.78
CA PHE A 75 -1.66 18.30 -2.36
C PHE A 75 -1.02 19.61 -1.87
N PRO A 76 -1.80 20.60 -1.39
CA PRO A 76 -1.28 21.95 -1.20
C PRO A 76 -0.37 22.02 0.03
N GLU A 77 0.77 22.71 -0.08
CA GLU A 77 1.71 22.90 1.04
C GLU A 77 1.02 23.49 2.28
N ALA A 78 0.06 24.40 2.09
CA ALA A 78 -0.71 24.99 3.19
C ALA A 78 -1.46 23.93 4.04
N ALA A 79 -1.90 22.82 3.44
CA ALA A 79 -2.61 21.74 4.14
C ALA A 79 -1.70 20.96 5.11
N THR A 80 -0.38 21.09 5.01
CA THR A 80 0.56 20.52 6.01
C THR A 80 0.42 21.15 7.40
N LYS A 81 -0.31 22.27 7.52
CA LYS A 81 -0.65 22.92 8.80
C LYS A 81 -1.78 22.24 9.57
N MET A 82 -2.47 21.24 8.97
CA MET A 82 -3.47 20.42 9.66
C MET A 82 -2.80 19.36 10.55
N THR A 83 -1.93 19.79 11.45
CA THR A 83 -1.02 18.92 12.24
C THR A 83 -1.74 18.00 13.24
N SER A 84 -3.06 18.17 13.43
CA SER A 84 -3.87 17.28 14.26
C SER A 84 -4.39 16.04 13.53
N VAL A 85 -4.24 15.96 12.20
CA VAL A 85 -4.82 14.89 11.38
C VAL A 85 -4.18 13.55 11.70
N GLN A 86 -5.03 12.55 11.92
CA GLN A 86 -4.67 11.17 12.20
C GLN A 86 -5.06 10.24 11.06
N GLU A 87 -6.13 10.58 10.32
CA GLU A 87 -6.60 9.82 9.17
C GLU A 87 -6.70 10.75 7.97
N LEU A 88 -5.91 10.46 6.94
CA LEU A 88 -5.89 11.18 5.66
C LEU A 88 -6.25 10.21 4.54
N SER A 89 -7.41 10.41 3.92
CA SER A 89 -7.88 9.60 2.79
C SER A 89 -8.17 10.48 1.58
N LEU A 90 -7.29 10.39 0.59
CA LEU A 90 -7.33 11.12 -0.69
C LEU A 90 -7.53 10.18 -1.89
N GLY A 91 -7.62 8.87 -1.66
CA GLY A 91 -7.54 7.90 -2.74
C GLY A 91 -8.69 7.95 -3.74
N ASN A 92 -8.45 7.47 -4.96
CA ASN A 92 -9.39 7.49 -6.08
C ASN A 92 -9.83 8.93 -6.41
N ASN A 93 -8.88 9.73 -6.88
CA ASN A 93 -9.04 11.11 -7.33
C ASN A 93 -8.08 11.36 -8.51
N GLU A 94 -7.93 12.62 -8.92
CA GLU A 94 -7.06 13.06 -10.01
C GLU A 94 -5.91 13.95 -9.47
N PHE A 95 -5.44 13.69 -8.23
CA PHE A 95 -4.31 14.43 -7.67
C PHE A 95 -3.03 14.17 -8.48
N ASP A 96 -2.20 15.19 -8.65
CA ASP A 96 -0.94 15.11 -9.38
C ASP A 96 0.24 15.71 -8.58
N GLY A 97 1.42 15.72 -9.22
CA GLY A 97 2.62 16.34 -8.66
C GLY A 97 3.21 15.61 -7.46
N ILE A 98 4.13 16.27 -6.78
CA ILE A 98 4.85 15.71 -5.63
C ILE A 98 4.10 15.97 -4.33
N LEU A 99 4.24 15.06 -3.36
CA LEU A 99 3.87 15.35 -1.97
C LEU A 99 4.79 16.48 -1.43
N PRO A 100 4.26 17.44 -0.64
CA PRO A 100 5.08 18.51 -0.09
C PRO A 100 6.27 17.98 0.72
N LEU A 101 7.42 18.61 0.55
CA LEU A 101 8.64 18.24 1.27
C LEU A 101 8.41 18.35 2.78
N GLY A 102 8.83 17.31 3.53
CA GLY A 102 8.65 17.26 4.98
C GLY A 102 7.19 17.09 5.45
N MET A 103 6.25 16.77 4.56
CA MET A 103 4.84 16.56 4.92
C MET A 103 4.69 15.53 6.05
N PHE A 104 5.41 14.40 6.00
CA PHE A 104 5.33 13.37 7.05
C PHE A 104 5.86 13.85 8.40
N ARG A 105 6.91 14.68 8.41
CA ARG A 105 7.40 15.35 9.63
C ARG A 105 6.36 16.31 10.22
N LEU A 106 5.69 17.09 9.37
CA LEU A 106 4.72 18.10 9.80
C LEU A 106 3.40 17.47 10.27
N LEU A 107 2.95 16.42 9.57
CA LEU A 107 1.74 15.66 9.87
C LEU A 107 2.07 14.40 10.69
N ASN A 108 2.91 14.54 11.72
CA ASN A 108 3.46 13.41 12.47
C ASN A 108 2.46 12.61 13.33
N LYS A 109 1.21 13.04 13.41
CA LYS A 109 0.11 12.33 14.09
C LYS A 109 -0.64 11.36 13.17
N LEU A 110 -0.25 11.25 11.90
CA LEU A 110 -0.89 10.35 10.95
C LEU A 110 -0.75 8.88 11.37
N ARG A 111 -1.90 8.22 11.44
CA ARG A 111 -2.07 6.80 11.75
C ARG A 111 -2.51 6.03 10.51
N VAL A 112 -3.34 6.64 9.68
CA VAL A 112 -3.85 6.05 8.44
C VAL A 112 -3.66 7.04 7.30
N ILE A 113 -2.93 6.61 6.28
CA ILE A 113 -2.70 7.36 5.05
C ILE A 113 -3.17 6.50 3.89
N ASN A 114 -4.14 7.01 3.14
CA ASN A 114 -4.58 6.43 1.88
C ASN A 114 -4.57 7.49 0.78
N ILE A 115 -3.57 7.43 -0.10
CA ILE A 115 -3.41 8.29 -1.27
C ILE A 115 -3.46 7.49 -2.59
N SER A 116 -3.97 6.25 -2.53
CA SER A 116 -3.97 5.33 -3.68
C SER A 116 -4.84 5.79 -4.84
N GLN A 117 -4.56 5.33 -6.07
CA GLN A 117 -5.33 5.66 -7.27
C GLN A 117 -5.38 7.17 -7.52
N ASN A 118 -4.21 7.75 -7.77
CA ASN A 118 -3.98 9.14 -8.14
C ASN A 118 -2.79 9.20 -9.14
N GLY A 119 -2.34 10.40 -9.49
CA GLY A 119 -1.16 10.67 -10.31
C GLY A 119 0.01 11.26 -9.53
N PHE A 120 0.18 10.93 -8.23
CA PHE A 120 1.32 11.45 -7.46
C PHE A 120 2.65 10.94 -8.01
N VAL A 121 3.62 11.83 -8.15
CA VAL A 121 4.98 11.57 -8.64
C VAL A 121 6.02 11.85 -7.55
N GLY A 122 7.30 11.57 -7.85
CA GLY A 122 8.42 11.82 -6.95
C GLY A 122 8.72 10.63 -6.04
N GLU A 123 9.51 10.86 -5.00
CA GLU A 123 9.95 9.81 -4.07
C GLU A 123 9.18 9.85 -2.75
N ILE A 124 9.10 8.69 -2.08
CA ILE A 124 8.64 8.62 -0.70
C ILE A 124 9.84 8.97 0.19
N GLY A 125 9.83 10.17 0.77
CA GLY A 125 10.93 10.68 1.58
C GLY A 125 11.18 9.91 2.88
N PRO A 126 12.41 9.96 3.42
CA PRO A 126 12.79 9.27 4.67
C PRO A 126 12.00 9.73 5.90
N GLU A 127 11.38 10.92 5.85
CA GLU A 127 10.54 11.45 6.92
C GLU A 127 9.32 10.58 7.22
N ILE A 128 8.97 9.62 6.35
CA ILE A 128 7.95 8.61 6.66
C ILE A 128 8.27 7.87 7.97
N GLY A 129 9.56 7.66 8.27
CA GLY A 129 10.02 7.03 9.51
C GLY A 129 9.76 7.85 10.78
N GLU A 130 9.37 9.12 10.65
CA GLU A 130 9.00 9.99 11.78
C GLU A 130 7.53 9.78 12.21
N LEU A 131 6.73 9.02 11.43
CA LEU A 131 5.35 8.67 11.75
C LEU A 131 5.28 7.48 12.73
N ASN A 132 5.57 7.76 14.00
CA ASN A 132 5.67 6.72 15.04
C ASN A 132 4.34 5.99 15.31
N ASP A 133 3.20 6.63 15.04
CA ASP A 133 1.86 6.07 15.24
C ASP A 133 1.24 5.50 13.96
N LEU A 134 2.02 5.41 12.87
CA LEU A 134 1.53 4.95 11.57
C LEU A 134 1.12 3.47 11.63
N ILE A 135 -0.13 3.18 11.29
CA ILE A 135 -0.72 1.84 11.26
C ILE A 135 -0.90 1.37 9.82
N LYS A 136 -1.30 2.27 8.92
CA LYS A 136 -1.57 1.94 7.52
C LYS A 136 -1.06 3.02 6.60
N PHE A 137 -0.26 2.60 5.62
CA PHE A 137 0.12 3.44 4.50
C PHE A 137 -0.21 2.74 3.18
N SER A 138 -1.04 3.40 2.37
CA SER A 138 -1.45 2.95 1.04
C SER A 138 -1.22 4.05 0.02
N ALA A 139 -0.29 3.83 -0.90
CA ALA A 139 0.03 4.68 -2.03
C ALA A 139 -0.09 3.95 -3.38
N ARG A 140 -0.82 2.83 -3.40
CA ARG A 140 -1.02 1.99 -4.60
C ARG A 140 -1.51 2.80 -5.81
N ALA A 141 -1.13 2.43 -7.02
CA ALA A 141 -1.63 3.02 -8.27
C ALA A 141 -1.37 4.53 -8.30
N ASN A 142 -0.09 4.88 -8.36
CA ASN A 142 0.45 6.23 -8.51
C ASN A 142 1.69 6.15 -9.43
N GLU A 143 2.45 7.24 -9.53
CA GLU A 143 3.67 7.33 -10.32
C GLU A 143 4.92 7.50 -9.45
N PHE A 144 4.91 7.03 -8.19
CA PHE A 144 6.06 7.15 -7.29
C PHE A 144 7.29 6.42 -7.85
N THR A 145 8.44 7.09 -7.78
CA THR A 145 9.75 6.65 -8.26
C THR A 145 10.73 6.52 -7.10
N GLY A 146 12.00 6.19 -7.39
CA GLY A 146 13.05 6.06 -6.38
C GLY A 146 12.98 4.72 -5.66
N VAL A 147 13.54 4.67 -4.45
CA VAL A 147 13.56 3.46 -3.61
C VAL A 147 12.52 3.55 -2.50
N ILE A 148 12.16 2.42 -1.90
CA ILE A 148 11.44 2.43 -0.62
C ILE A 148 12.44 2.90 0.45
N PRO A 149 12.16 3.97 1.22
CA PRO A 149 13.10 4.48 2.21
C PRO A 149 13.31 3.48 3.35
N THR A 150 14.56 3.32 3.80
CA THR A 150 14.91 2.41 4.90
C THR A 150 14.26 2.78 6.23
N GLU A 151 13.97 4.07 6.41
CA GLU A 151 13.40 4.70 7.59
C GLU A 151 11.96 4.23 7.86
N ILE A 152 11.27 3.65 6.86
CA ILE A 152 9.95 3.05 7.07
C ILE A 152 9.96 1.95 8.14
N GLY A 153 11.12 1.32 8.38
CA GLY A 153 11.30 0.35 9.46
C GLY A 153 11.18 0.94 10.87
N SER A 154 11.19 2.27 11.02
CA SER A 154 10.96 2.96 12.29
C SER A 154 9.47 3.02 12.68
N CYS A 155 8.55 2.80 11.73
CA CYS A 155 7.11 2.80 11.97
C CYS A 155 6.65 1.51 12.67
N SER A 156 7.04 1.31 13.92
CA SER A 156 6.82 0.07 14.68
C SER A 156 5.36 -0.39 14.84
N HIS A 157 4.39 0.50 14.66
CA HIS A 157 2.96 0.21 14.67
C HIS A 157 2.38 -0.18 13.30
N LEU A 158 3.18 -0.16 12.24
CA LEU A 158 2.71 -0.39 10.87
C LEU A 158 2.19 -1.82 10.71
N MET A 159 0.93 -1.93 10.30
CA MET A 159 0.24 -3.19 10.04
C MET A 159 0.00 -3.42 8.55
N THR A 160 -0.10 -2.35 7.76
CA THR A 160 -0.38 -2.43 6.33
C THR A 160 0.49 -1.46 5.55
N LEU A 161 1.28 -2.01 4.63
CA LEU A 161 2.03 -1.26 3.65
C LEU A 161 1.59 -1.71 2.25
N ASN A 162 1.02 -0.79 1.47
CA ASN A 162 0.62 -1.04 0.09
C ASN A 162 1.19 0.04 -0.83
N LEU A 163 2.21 -0.33 -1.60
CA LEU A 163 2.89 0.53 -2.57
C LEU A 163 2.82 -0.04 -4.00
N GLY A 164 1.93 -1.01 -4.25
CA GLY A 164 1.85 -1.65 -5.55
C GLY A 164 1.48 -0.69 -6.69
N ASP A 165 1.71 -1.07 -7.94
CA ASP A 165 1.35 -0.28 -9.11
C ASP A 165 1.96 1.13 -9.06
N ASN A 166 3.28 1.17 -9.08
CA ASN A 166 4.12 2.38 -9.05
C ASN A 166 5.38 2.15 -9.91
N ARG A 167 6.35 3.06 -9.85
CA ARG A 167 7.64 2.97 -10.56
C ARG A 167 8.81 2.82 -9.58
N LEU A 168 8.57 2.23 -8.40
CA LEU A 168 9.59 2.05 -7.36
C LEU A 168 10.66 1.06 -7.84
N THR A 169 11.90 1.32 -7.44
CA THR A 169 13.11 0.59 -7.85
C THR A 169 13.92 0.17 -6.63
N GLY A 170 14.99 -0.59 -6.86
CA GLY A 170 15.90 -1.02 -5.80
C GLY A 170 15.35 -2.18 -4.98
N ALA A 171 16.08 -2.54 -3.92
CA ALA A 171 15.71 -3.66 -3.06
C ALA A 171 14.63 -3.28 -2.04
N ILE A 172 13.86 -4.28 -1.61
CA ILE A 172 13.00 -4.15 -0.43
C ILE A 172 13.92 -3.93 0.79
N PRO A 173 13.82 -2.78 1.49
CA PRO A 173 14.69 -2.48 2.62
C PRO A 173 14.60 -3.54 3.71
N GLU A 174 15.75 -3.97 4.21
CA GLU A 174 15.80 -5.01 5.23
C GLU A 174 15.09 -4.59 6.54
N SER A 175 15.03 -3.29 6.80
CA SER A 175 14.35 -2.70 7.96
C SER A 175 12.84 -2.99 7.99
N ILE A 176 12.18 -3.21 6.84
CA ILE A 176 10.77 -3.64 6.78
C ILE A 176 10.58 -4.97 7.49
N PHE A 177 11.55 -5.87 7.40
CA PHE A 177 11.48 -7.17 8.06
C PHE A 177 11.65 -7.09 9.59
N GLY A 178 11.90 -5.91 10.16
CA GLY A 178 11.84 -5.65 11.60
C GLY A 178 10.44 -5.31 12.12
N LEU A 179 9.47 -5.05 11.25
CA LEU A 179 8.12 -4.60 11.60
C LEU A 179 7.23 -5.78 12.04
N GLN A 180 7.40 -6.27 13.28
CA GLN A 180 6.72 -7.46 13.78
C GLN A 180 5.17 -7.38 13.79
N ASN A 181 4.61 -6.17 13.72
CA ASN A 181 3.17 -5.93 13.62
C ASN A 181 2.64 -5.96 12.17
N LEU A 182 3.52 -6.01 11.16
CA LEU A 182 3.14 -5.95 9.76
C LEU A 182 2.35 -7.20 9.37
N ARG A 183 1.14 -6.98 8.85
CA ARG A 183 0.19 -8.03 8.43
C ARG A 183 0.07 -8.13 6.93
N VAL A 184 0.18 -7.00 6.24
CA VAL A 184 -0.01 -6.88 4.79
C VAL A 184 1.16 -6.12 4.21
N LEU A 185 1.88 -6.78 3.29
CA LEU A 185 2.90 -6.16 2.47
C LEU A 185 2.56 -6.39 0.99
N ASP A 186 2.03 -5.34 0.35
CA ASP A 186 1.64 -5.35 -1.06
C ASP A 186 2.54 -4.39 -1.85
N LEU A 187 3.45 -4.95 -2.63
CA LEU A 187 4.37 -4.24 -3.52
C LEU A 187 4.29 -4.70 -5.00
N PRO A 188 3.17 -5.23 -5.54
CA PRO A 188 3.17 -5.72 -6.90
C PRO A 188 3.33 -4.60 -7.92
N ASP A 189 3.64 -4.94 -9.17
CA ASP A 189 3.66 -4.01 -10.30
C ASP A 189 4.57 -2.80 -10.04
N ASN A 190 5.85 -3.10 -9.80
CA ASN A 190 6.93 -2.12 -9.62
C ASN A 190 8.19 -2.62 -10.36
N LYS A 191 9.34 -1.99 -10.12
CA LYS A 191 10.66 -2.37 -10.66
C LYS A 191 11.63 -2.75 -9.53
N LEU A 192 11.10 -3.35 -8.45
CA LEU A 192 11.90 -3.75 -7.29
C LEU A 192 12.81 -4.91 -7.68
N SER A 193 14.03 -4.93 -7.16
CA SER A 193 15.06 -5.91 -7.52
C SER A 193 15.80 -6.46 -6.31
N GLY A 194 16.73 -7.39 -6.52
CA GLY A 194 17.49 -8.03 -5.45
C GLY A 194 16.71 -9.16 -4.76
N SER A 195 17.33 -9.74 -3.74
CA SER A 195 16.83 -10.92 -3.03
C SER A 195 16.02 -10.60 -1.79
N ILE A 196 15.16 -11.54 -1.39
CA ILE A 196 14.45 -11.47 -0.11
C ILE A 196 15.40 -11.86 1.04
N SER A 197 15.55 -10.98 2.03
CA SER A 197 16.39 -11.27 3.21
C SER A 197 15.79 -12.41 4.06
N PRO A 198 16.61 -13.30 4.64
CA PRO A 198 16.19 -14.26 5.67
C PRO A 198 15.43 -13.64 6.85
N LYS A 199 15.64 -12.34 7.13
CA LYS A 199 14.89 -11.63 8.18
C LYS A 199 13.39 -11.58 7.93
N ILE A 200 12.91 -11.91 6.72
CA ILE A 200 11.47 -12.04 6.45
C ILE A 200 10.76 -12.94 7.46
N GLY A 201 11.44 -13.98 7.99
CA GLY A 201 10.89 -14.86 9.02
C GLY A 201 10.55 -14.18 10.36
N ASN A 202 10.98 -12.94 10.58
CA ASN A 202 10.62 -12.14 11.75
C ASN A 202 9.18 -11.57 11.68
N LEU A 203 8.56 -11.54 10.50
CA LEU A 203 7.23 -10.98 10.27
C LEU A 203 6.12 -11.94 10.70
N ILE A 204 6.17 -12.37 11.96
CA ILE A 204 5.29 -13.40 12.53
C ILE A 204 3.78 -13.05 12.51
N SER A 205 3.44 -11.77 12.32
CA SER A 205 2.05 -11.30 12.17
C SER A 205 1.56 -11.27 10.72
N MET A 206 2.43 -11.57 9.75
CA MET A 206 2.13 -11.45 8.33
C MET A 206 1.06 -12.44 7.89
N THR A 207 0.05 -11.90 7.21
CA THR A 207 -1.08 -12.64 6.63
C THR A 207 -1.07 -12.58 5.11
N ARG A 208 -0.47 -11.53 4.54
CA ARG A 208 -0.46 -11.27 3.11
C ARG A 208 0.87 -10.71 2.64
N LEU A 209 1.43 -11.36 1.63
CA LEU A 209 2.65 -10.97 0.94
C LEU A 209 2.40 -10.98 -0.57
N VAL A 210 2.40 -9.81 -1.19
CA VAL A 210 2.21 -9.67 -2.64
C VAL A 210 3.37 -8.89 -3.23
N LEU A 211 4.19 -9.56 -4.03
CA LEU A 211 5.40 -9.02 -4.66
C LEU A 211 5.40 -9.22 -6.18
N SER A 212 4.29 -9.64 -6.77
CA SER A 212 4.22 -10.02 -8.19
C SER A 212 4.57 -8.89 -9.14
N HIS A 213 5.05 -9.20 -10.34
CA HIS A 213 5.41 -8.21 -11.36
C HIS A 213 6.48 -7.23 -10.86
N ASN A 214 7.66 -7.77 -10.56
CA ASN A 214 8.88 -7.04 -10.20
C ASN A 214 10.10 -7.74 -10.82
N ASP A 215 11.29 -7.22 -10.55
CA ASP A 215 12.59 -7.78 -10.97
C ASP A 215 13.32 -8.50 -9.81
N LEU A 216 12.60 -8.95 -8.78
CA LEU A 216 13.18 -9.62 -7.60
C LEU A 216 13.80 -10.95 -8.00
N SER A 217 14.93 -11.31 -7.38
CA SER A 217 15.75 -12.44 -7.82
C SER A 217 16.40 -13.22 -6.68
N GLY A 218 17.11 -14.29 -7.03
CA GLY A 218 17.79 -15.16 -6.07
C GLY A 218 16.86 -16.17 -5.39
N PRO A 219 17.39 -16.97 -4.45
CA PRO A 219 16.61 -17.98 -3.77
C PRO A 219 15.65 -17.36 -2.75
N LEU A 220 14.48 -17.97 -2.60
CA LEU A 220 13.60 -17.68 -1.48
C LEU A 220 14.23 -18.22 -0.17
N PRO A 221 14.29 -17.43 0.92
CA PRO A 221 14.89 -17.87 2.17
C PRO A 221 14.05 -18.93 2.88
N VAL A 222 14.71 -19.87 3.57
CA VAL A 222 14.03 -20.95 4.31
C VAL A 222 13.15 -20.42 5.45
N GLU A 223 13.50 -19.26 5.98
CA GLU A 223 12.80 -18.54 7.03
C GLU A 223 11.38 -18.09 6.64
N LEU A 224 11.01 -18.14 5.36
CA LEU A 224 9.60 -18.00 4.93
C LEU A 224 8.67 -19.00 5.64
N GLN A 225 9.19 -20.18 6.02
CA GLN A 225 8.43 -21.17 6.78
C GLN A 225 8.00 -20.66 8.17
N ASN A 226 8.65 -19.62 8.70
CA ASN A 226 8.32 -19.06 10.01
C ASN A 226 7.08 -18.15 9.98
N LEU A 227 6.57 -17.82 8.78
CA LEU A 227 5.38 -16.99 8.58
C LEU A 227 4.09 -17.80 8.85
N SER A 228 3.93 -18.23 10.10
CA SER A 228 2.86 -19.12 10.56
C SER A 228 1.42 -18.58 10.41
N ARG A 229 1.26 -17.29 10.04
CA ARG A 229 -0.03 -16.65 9.78
C ARG A 229 -0.27 -16.32 8.31
N LEU A 230 0.66 -16.65 7.42
CA LEU A 230 0.58 -16.27 6.01
C LEU A 230 -0.56 -17.02 5.32
N GLU A 231 -1.55 -16.28 4.84
CA GLU A 231 -2.73 -16.78 4.13
C GLU A 231 -2.64 -16.53 2.62
N PHE A 232 -1.96 -15.47 2.20
CA PHE A 232 -1.92 -15.05 0.81
C PHE A 232 -0.48 -14.70 0.39
N MET A 233 0.08 -15.48 -0.53
CA MET A 233 1.43 -15.27 -1.07
C MET A 233 1.37 -15.18 -2.59
N VAL A 234 1.72 -14.04 -3.17
CA VAL A 234 1.66 -13.84 -4.63
C VAL A 234 2.96 -13.18 -5.07
N ILE A 235 3.85 -13.98 -5.67
CA ILE A 235 5.22 -13.62 -6.03
C ILE A 235 5.55 -13.92 -7.50
N ASN A 236 4.55 -14.29 -8.30
CA ASN A 236 4.66 -14.54 -9.73
C ASN A 236 5.16 -13.33 -10.53
N TYR A 237 5.71 -13.57 -11.72
CA TYR A 237 6.34 -12.55 -12.57
C TYR A 237 7.48 -11.84 -11.84
N ASN A 238 8.47 -12.64 -11.43
CA ASN A 238 9.76 -12.23 -10.89
C ASN A 238 10.86 -13.15 -11.47
N ASN A 239 12.09 -12.98 -10.98
CA ASN A 239 13.28 -13.76 -11.35
C ASN A 239 13.79 -14.63 -10.19
N PHE A 240 12.91 -15.08 -9.28
CA PHE A 240 13.30 -15.96 -8.17
C PHE A 240 13.77 -17.32 -8.67
N ASN A 241 14.82 -17.87 -8.07
CA ASN A 241 15.46 -19.11 -8.52
C ASN A 241 15.71 -20.10 -7.38
N GLY A 242 16.38 -21.22 -7.69
CA GLY A 242 16.65 -22.28 -6.73
C GLY A 242 15.44 -23.16 -6.42
N SER A 243 15.47 -23.82 -5.26
CA SER A 243 14.38 -24.66 -4.77
C SER A 243 13.38 -23.85 -3.96
N PHE A 244 12.09 -24.16 -4.09
CA PHE A 244 11.08 -23.55 -3.25
C PHE A 244 11.21 -24.06 -1.80
N PRO A 245 11.39 -23.18 -0.79
CA PRO A 245 11.83 -23.58 0.55
C PRO A 245 10.74 -24.18 1.45
N ILE A 246 9.48 -24.23 1.01
CA ILE A 246 8.37 -24.72 1.83
C ILE A 246 8.27 -26.24 1.66
N ALA A 247 8.80 -26.99 2.63
CA ALA A 247 8.85 -28.45 2.62
C ALA A 247 7.45 -29.13 2.67
N ALA A 248 6.42 -28.41 3.12
CA ALA A 248 5.01 -28.81 3.04
C ALA A 248 4.12 -27.56 3.20
N ALA A 249 3.29 -27.21 2.21
CA ALA A 249 2.09 -26.41 2.49
C ALA A 249 0.97 -27.39 2.90
N PRO A 250 0.15 -27.21 3.98
CA PRO A 250 -0.38 -25.99 4.65
C PRO A 250 -0.27 -26.03 6.22
N ALA A 251 -0.77 -25.12 7.09
CA ALA A 251 -1.82 -24.08 7.10
C ALA A 251 -1.32 -22.83 7.86
N PRO A 252 -1.76 -21.58 7.55
CA PRO A 252 -3.04 -21.16 6.96
C PRO A 252 -3.00 -20.67 5.48
N LEU A 253 -1.96 -20.98 4.70
CA LEU A 253 -1.74 -20.43 3.35
C LEU A 253 -2.82 -20.76 2.30
N GLN A 254 -3.86 -19.97 2.15
CA GLN A 254 -5.00 -20.19 1.24
C GLN A 254 -4.68 -19.96 -0.24
N VAL A 255 -3.89 -18.94 -0.54
CA VAL A 255 -3.52 -18.58 -1.92
C VAL A 255 -2.02 -18.47 -2.04
N CYS A 256 -1.48 -19.13 -3.05
CA CYS A 256 -0.07 -19.05 -3.39
C CYS A 256 0.06 -18.94 -4.91
N LEU A 257 0.63 -17.87 -5.44
CA LEU A 257 0.90 -17.72 -6.88
C LEU A 257 2.39 -17.46 -7.07
N VAL A 258 3.08 -18.38 -7.74
CA VAL A 258 4.55 -18.36 -7.84
C VAL A 258 5.07 -18.34 -9.26
N GLN A 259 4.24 -18.54 -10.27
CA GLN A 259 4.66 -18.59 -11.67
C GLN A 259 4.17 -17.39 -12.48
N PRO A 260 4.99 -16.84 -13.39
CA PRO A 260 6.34 -17.32 -13.76
C PRO A 260 7.46 -16.83 -12.82
N ASN A 261 8.50 -17.66 -12.66
CA ASN A 261 9.78 -17.42 -11.98
C ASN A 261 10.82 -18.42 -12.53
N GLU A 262 12.07 -18.38 -12.06
CA GLU A 262 13.20 -19.21 -12.51
C GLU A 262 13.52 -20.40 -11.56
N PHE A 263 12.53 -20.93 -10.83
CA PHE A 263 12.76 -22.04 -9.90
C PHE A 263 13.23 -23.31 -10.62
N SER A 264 14.21 -24.00 -10.04
CA SER A 264 14.77 -25.24 -10.58
C SER A 264 13.92 -26.47 -10.25
N SER A 265 12.99 -26.35 -9.31
CA SER A 265 12.06 -27.41 -8.89
C SER A 265 10.73 -26.79 -8.46
N CYS A 266 9.63 -27.50 -8.73
CA CYS A 266 8.30 -27.08 -8.28
C CYS A 266 8.14 -27.35 -6.78
N PRO A 267 7.34 -26.54 -6.04
CA PRO A 267 7.04 -26.81 -4.63
C PRO A 267 6.48 -28.23 -4.44
N PRO A 268 6.77 -28.91 -3.32
CA PRO A 268 6.12 -30.19 -3.01
C PRO A 268 4.59 -29.99 -2.94
N ASN A 269 3.82 -30.91 -3.56
CA ASN A 269 2.36 -30.87 -3.86
C ASN A 269 1.89 -30.19 -5.17
N ALA A 270 2.70 -30.21 -6.23
CA ALA A 270 2.29 -29.80 -7.59
C ALA A 270 1.25 -30.72 -8.30
N SER A 271 0.44 -31.49 -7.58
CA SER A 271 -0.60 -32.32 -8.20
C SER A 271 -1.78 -31.45 -8.63
N VAL A 272 -1.91 -31.26 -9.94
CA VAL A 272 -3.07 -30.66 -10.60
C VAL A 272 -4.30 -31.55 -10.33
N GLU A 273 -5.15 -31.16 -9.38
CA GLU A 273 -6.52 -31.69 -9.31
C GLU A 273 -7.47 -30.71 -9.99
N THR A 274 -8.01 -31.16 -11.12
CA THR A 274 -9.11 -30.53 -11.84
C THR A 274 -10.40 -30.73 -11.04
N SER A 275 -10.71 -29.84 -10.09
CA SER A 275 -12.02 -29.86 -9.43
C SER A 275 -12.37 -28.49 -8.83
N THR A 276 -13.57 -28.03 -9.17
CA THR A 276 -14.15 -26.70 -9.00
C THR A 276 -14.58 -26.33 -7.57
N THR A 277 -13.71 -26.44 -6.57
CA THR A 277 -14.04 -26.01 -5.19
C THR A 277 -12.83 -25.51 -4.41
N LEU A 278 -12.67 -24.18 -4.31
CA LEU A 278 -12.02 -23.41 -3.21
C LEU A 278 -10.84 -24.08 -2.46
N ALA A 279 -9.84 -24.61 -3.18
CA ALA A 279 -8.66 -25.24 -2.59
C ALA A 279 -7.37 -24.80 -3.30
N TYR A 280 -6.46 -24.19 -2.53
CA TYR A 280 -4.98 -24.22 -2.64
C TYR A 280 -4.38 -24.48 -4.03
N GLN A 281 -4.63 -23.62 -5.01
CA GLN A 281 -3.88 -23.66 -6.27
C GLN A 281 -2.73 -22.68 -6.22
N CYS A 282 -1.55 -23.18 -5.84
CA CYS A 282 -0.33 -22.82 -6.56
C CYS A 282 -0.62 -23.08 -8.04
N ASN A 283 -1.01 -22.04 -8.79
CA ASN A 283 -1.24 -22.13 -10.22
C ASN A 283 0.12 -22.50 -10.85
N LEU A 284 0.35 -23.80 -11.05
CA LEU A 284 1.63 -24.42 -11.38
C LEU A 284 1.51 -25.10 -12.75
N ASP A 285 1.74 -24.36 -13.82
CA ASP A 285 2.05 -24.95 -15.11
C ASP A 285 3.57 -25.25 -15.19
N CYS A 286 3.97 -26.42 -14.67
CA CYS A 286 5.35 -26.93 -14.77
C CYS A 286 5.61 -27.66 -16.12
N ARG A 287 4.88 -27.34 -17.20
CA ARG A 287 4.96 -28.07 -18.49
C ARG A 287 6.30 -28.00 -19.22
N GLY A 288 7.22 -27.13 -18.81
CA GLY A 288 8.53 -26.96 -19.47
C GLY A 288 9.71 -27.74 -18.86
N ILE A 289 9.62 -28.20 -17.62
CA ILE A 289 10.81 -28.70 -16.89
C ILE A 289 11.08 -30.20 -17.15
N TYR A 290 10.10 -30.96 -17.66
CA TYR A 290 10.25 -32.39 -17.96
C TYR A 290 10.68 -32.73 -19.39
N GLN A 291 10.87 -31.76 -20.29
CA GLN A 291 11.28 -32.07 -21.68
C GLN A 291 12.80 -32.10 -21.92
N ASN A 292 13.65 -31.83 -20.91
CA ASN A 292 15.09 -31.68 -21.16
C ASN A 292 16.04 -32.59 -20.35
N THR A 293 15.58 -33.75 -19.86
CA THR A 293 16.46 -34.77 -19.24
C THR A 293 16.63 -36.05 -20.06
N ARG A 294 16.29 -36.06 -21.36
CA ARG A 294 16.73 -37.11 -22.31
C ARG A 294 17.78 -36.59 -23.29
N ALA A 295 18.97 -36.32 -22.78
CA ALA A 295 20.19 -36.23 -23.60
C ALA A 295 21.44 -36.52 -22.74
N LEU A 296 21.45 -37.64 -22.03
CA LEU A 296 22.64 -38.26 -21.47
C LEU A 296 22.54 -39.76 -21.76
N HIS A 297 22.79 -40.11 -23.03
CA HIS A 297 23.29 -41.41 -23.50
C HIS A 297 23.54 -41.28 -25.01
N ALA A 298 24.72 -40.80 -25.37
CA ALA A 298 25.51 -41.18 -26.54
C ALA A 298 26.98 -40.93 -26.18
#